data_AF-A0A950Y8G7-F1
#
_entry.id   AF-A0A950Y8G7-F1
#
_cell.length_a   1.000
_cell.length_b   1.000
_cell.length_c   1.000
_cell.angle_alpha   90.00
_cell.angle_beta   90.00
_cell.angle_gamma   90.00
#
_symmetry.space_group_name_H-M   'P 1'
#
loop_
_entity.id
_entity.type
_entity.pdbx_description
1 polymer ?
#
loop_
_entity_poly.entity_id
_entity_poly.type
_entity_poly.pdbx_seq_one_letter_code
_entity_poly.pdbx_strand_id
1 'polypeptide(L)'
;MELMMRTLVDPATYRRLVYLVSALVLGPVWFTALVTVWSLCLGLVITPFVIPLLMALAFMTRGFAAVEAELARSLLDVDARAPTGASSKPGFWAWFRGLFDGGFWRAQAYLMIRWIAGFPIAILIVAVLGTALGLLFAPVWVPFSEGGAQLGIWHPHTFVQSLALVPVGMLLLPLGILIVRPLALPFEPIAAGLLDGEPGPATLRVGNVRVPQVRPADPARRRHAFETHAAVDAVLVFMLILIWAVTSRGYFWPIWVWLPLATALGIHGWMVLIADDPAIVRRFRGSYTLAASTGVGALMAAYFTAIWAITGHGYFWPVWPMLGIVVVLLAQLAASLLSSPGRAEMAERIETLETTRAGAVDAQETELRRIERDLHDGAQARLVALGMSLGMAEQKLADDPQGAGELLAEARIGAEHALRELRDLARGIHPPVLADRGLEAALASLASTTPLRVGLSIDVSPRPAP
;
A
#
# COMPACT_ATOMS: atom_id res chain seq x y z
N MET A 1 29.07 27.02 -6.95
CA MET A 1 29.65 27.21 -5.61
C MET A 1 28.57 27.44 -4.55
N GLU A 2 27.61 28.33 -4.78
CA GLU A 2 26.53 28.65 -3.81
C GLU A 2 25.63 27.44 -3.46
N LEU A 3 25.22 26.64 -4.45
CA LEU A 3 24.38 25.45 -4.25
C LEU A 3 25.11 24.35 -3.44
N MET A 4 26.43 24.26 -3.62
CA MET A 4 27.30 23.34 -2.90
C MET A 4 27.43 23.75 -1.43
N MET A 5 27.67 25.03 -1.17
CA MET A 5 27.73 25.59 0.19
C MET A 5 26.41 25.42 0.95
N ARG A 6 25.26 25.65 0.29
CA ARG A 6 23.95 25.42 0.90
C ARG A 6 23.76 23.97 1.33
N THR A 7 24.20 23.00 0.53
CA THR A 7 24.04 21.57 0.83
C THR A 7 24.93 21.12 1.99
N LEU A 8 26.14 21.70 2.12
CA LEU A 8 27.08 21.38 3.21
C LEU A 8 26.61 21.89 4.56
N VAL A 9 25.85 22.98 4.61
CA VAL A 9 25.36 23.59 5.86
C VAL A 9 23.92 23.15 6.20
N ASP A 10 23.25 22.44 5.30
CA ASP A 10 21.88 21.97 5.49
C ASP A 10 21.80 20.90 6.60
N PRO A 11 21.06 21.14 7.71
CA PRO A 11 20.85 20.15 8.76
C PRO A 11 20.24 18.84 8.24
N ALA A 12 19.46 18.88 7.15
CA ALA A 12 18.84 17.71 6.57
C ALA A 12 19.86 16.75 5.92
N THR A 13 21.02 17.24 5.48
CA THR A 13 22.13 16.39 4.98
C THR A 13 22.72 15.55 6.11
N TYR A 14 22.91 16.15 7.29
CA TYR A 14 23.46 15.45 8.45
C TYR A 14 22.47 14.44 9.06
N ARG A 15 21.17 14.73 9.05
CA ARG A 15 20.16 13.72 9.45
C ARG A 15 20.19 12.50 8.54
N ARG A 16 20.27 12.71 7.21
CA ARG A 16 20.43 11.62 6.23
C ARG A 16 21.73 10.84 6.45
N LEU A 17 22.82 11.53 6.77
CA LEU A 17 24.09 10.88 7.12
C LEU A 17 23.91 9.94 8.32
N VAL A 18 23.30 10.41 9.41
CA VAL A 18 23.03 9.59 10.59
C VAL A 18 22.14 8.39 10.26
N TYR A 19 21.13 8.59 9.42
CA TYR A 19 20.27 7.51 8.95
C TYR A 19 21.04 6.45 8.14
N LEU A 20 21.95 6.85 7.25
CA LEU A 20 22.75 5.89 6.49
C LEU A 20 23.77 5.18 7.39
N VAL A 21 24.48 5.91 8.25
CA VAL A 21 25.49 5.34 9.15
C VAL A 21 24.88 4.37 10.16
N SER A 22 23.64 4.58 10.63
CA SER A 22 23.01 3.65 11.56
C SER A 22 22.79 2.25 10.97
N ALA A 23 22.75 2.11 9.64
CA ALA A 23 22.70 0.80 8.98
C ALA A 23 23.96 -0.05 9.24
N LEU A 24 25.10 0.57 9.57
CA LEU A 24 26.34 -0.13 9.93
C LEU A 24 26.15 -1.01 11.18
N VAL A 25 25.34 -0.55 12.13
CA VAL A 25 25.04 -1.26 13.38
C VAL A 25 23.75 -2.06 13.25
N LEU A 26 22.69 -1.41 12.78
CA LEU A 26 21.35 -2.00 12.79
C LEU A 26 21.15 -3.06 11.71
N GLY A 27 21.73 -2.88 10.51
CA GLY A 27 21.64 -3.83 9.41
C GLY A 27 22.08 -5.25 9.80
N PRO A 28 23.32 -5.44 10.33
CA PRO A 28 23.79 -6.74 10.81
C PRO A 28 22.91 -7.33 11.92
N VAL A 29 22.43 -6.51 12.85
CA VAL A 29 21.59 -6.96 13.98
C VAL A 29 20.26 -7.52 13.46
N TRP A 30 19.57 -6.77 12.59
CA TRP A 30 18.31 -7.22 11.98
C TRP A 30 18.51 -8.48 11.15
N PHE A 31 19.54 -8.49 10.29
CA PHE A 31 19.85 -9.63 9.44
C PHE A 31 20.13 -10.90 10.25
N THR A 32 21.03 -10.79 11.23
CA THR A 32 21.43 -11.93 12.07
C THR A 32 20.23 -12.50 12.82
N ALA A 33 19.42 -11.63 13.44
CA ALA A 33 18.24 -12.05 14.16
C ALA A 33 17.20 -12.72 13.23
N LEU A 34 16.93 -12.13 12.06
CA LEU A 34 15.98 -12.68 11.10
C LEU A 34 16.41 -14.04 10.55
N VAL A 35 17.66 -14.15 10.08
CA VAL A 35 18.21 -15.40 9.55
C VAL A 35 18.22 -16.47 10.63
N THR A 36 18.67 -16.15 11.84
CA THR A 36 18.71 -17.10 12.96
C THR A 36 17.32 -17.65 13.26
N VAL A 37 16.31 -16.79 13.39
CA VAL A 37 14.95 -17.22 13.71
C VAL A 37 14.31 -18.01 12.56
N TRP A 38 14.52 -17.60 11.30
CA TRP A 38 14.06 -18.38 10.14
C TRP A 38 14.72 -19.76 10.05
N SER A 39 16.03 -19.85 10.28
CA SER A 39 16.75 -21.12 10.31
C SER A 39 16.25 -22.04 11.42
N LEU A 40 15.98 -21.48 12.61
CA LEU A 40 15.36 -22.22 13.72
C LEU A 40 13.94 -22.66 13.39
N CYS A 41 13.11 -21.81 12.76
CA CYS A 41 11.75 -22.17 12.32
C CYS A 41 11.78 -23.33 11.34
N LEU A 42 12.71 -23.31 10.38
CA LEU A 42 12.87 -24.38 9.40
C LEU A 42 13.30 -25.69 10.08
N GLY A 43 14.27 -25.64 10.99
CA GLY A 43 14.75 -26.81 11.72
C GLY A 43 13.71 -27.41 12.68
N LEU A 44 12.83 -26.58 13.23
CA LEU A 44 11.81 -26.97 14.20
C LEU A 44 10.42 -27.16 13.60
N VAL A 45 10.27 -27.12 12.27
CA VAL A 45 8.95 -27.12 11.60
C VAL A 45 8.07 -28.32 11.96
N ILE A 46 8.68 -29.47 12.26
CA ILE A 46 8.00 -30.69 12.67
C ILE A 46 7.65 -30.74 14.17
N THR A 47 8.08 -29.74 14.94
CA THR A 47 7.90 -29.67 16.39
C THR A 47 6.86 -28.61 16.76
N PRO A 48 6.14 -28.75 17.89
CA PRO A 48 5.22 -27.72 18.36
C PRO A 48 5.93 -26.41 18.73
N PHE A 49 7.26 -26.41 18.90
CA PHE A 49 8.05 -25.22 19.19
C PHE A 49 8.15 -24.23 18.02
N VAL A 50 7.80 -24.63 16.79
CA VAL A 50 7.77 -23.70 15.66
C VAL A 50 6.74 -22.59 15.85
N ILE A 51 5.61 -22.86 16.53
CA ILE A 51 4.54 -21.89 16.75
C ILE A 51 5.01 -20.70 17.61
N PRO A 52 5.55 -20.90 18.83
CA PRO A 52 6.05 -19.78 19.65
C PRO A 52 7.23 -19.07 18.98
N LEU A 53 8.05 -19.78 18.20
CA LEU A 53 9.16 -19.16 17.47
C LEU A 53 8.67 -18.28 16.30
N LEU A 54 7.65 -18.72 15.57
CA LEU A 54 6.96 -17.93 14.55
C LEU A 54 6.27 -16.71 15.16
N MET A 55 5.68 -16.84 16.36
CA MET A 55 5.16 -15.68 17.09
C MET A 55 6.28 -14.71 17.46
N ALA A 56 7.39 -15.21 18.02
CA ALA A 56 8.55 -14.40 18.35
C ALA A 56 9.10 -13.67 17.10
N LEU A 57 9.20 -14.37 15.96
CA LEU A 57 9.57 -13.79 14.67
C LEU A 57 8.65 -12.64 14.28
N ALA A 58 7.34 -12.84 14.39
CA ALA A 58 6.34 -11.85 14.00
C ALA A 58 6.36 -10.60 14.89
N PHE A 59 6.56 -10.74 16.21
CA PHE A 59 6.72 -9.62 17.14
C PHE A 59 8.06 -8.92 16.97
N MET A 60 9.14 -9.68 16.85
CA MET A 60 10.50 -9.17 16.63
C MET A 60 10.57 -8.33 15.34
N THR A 61 10.02 -8.86 14.23
CA THR A 61 9.98 -8.16 12.94
C THR A 61 9.26 -6.82 13.06
N ARG A 62 8.13 -6.77 13.76
CA ARG A 62 7.38 -5.52 13.99
C ARG A 62 8.11 -4.55 14.90
N GLY A 63 8.77 -5.05 15.95
CA GLY A 63 9.61 -4.22 16.83
C GLY A 63 10.77 -3.58 16.06
N PHE A 64 11.47 -4.35 15.24
CA PHE A 64 12.56 -3.84 14.39
C PHE A 64 12.06 -2.84 13.36
N ALA A 65 10.92 -3.13 12.72
CA ALA A 65 10.27 -2.21 11.79
C ALA A 65 9.83 -0.90 12.48
N ALA A 66 9.44 -0.95 13.76
CA ALA A 66 9.08 0.24 14.51
C ALA A 66 10.29 1.15 14.79
N VAL A 67 11.44 0.55 15.13
CA VAL A 67 12.70 1.30 15.29
C VAL A 67 13.08 1.97 13.97
N GLU A 68 13.01 1.24 12.86
CA GLU A 68 13.32 1.76 11.53
C GLU A 68 12.33 2.83 11.05
N ALA A 69 11.05 2.68 11.36
CA ALA A 69 10.03 3.68 11.06
C ALA A 69 10.26 4.98 11.84
N GLU A 70 10.68 4.88 13.11
CA GLU A 70 11.07 6.05 13.91
C GLU A 70 12.31 6.75 13.36
N LEU A 71 13.31 5.99 12.92
CA LEU A 71 14.50 6.54 12.28
C LEU A 71 14.17 7.23 10.95
N ALA A 72 13.32 6.62 10.12
CA ALA A 72 12.86 7.24 8.88
C ALA A 72 12.09 8.53 9.15
N ARG A 73 11.19 8.55 10.14
CA ARG A 73 10.40 9.74 10.50
C ARG A 73 11.26 10.87 11.04
N SER A 74 12.16 10.56 11.99
CA SER A 74 13.00 11.57 12.64
C SER A 74 14.15 12.09 11.77
N LEU A 75 14.72 11.25 10.89
CA LEU A 75 15.92 11.57 10.14
C LEU A 75 15.67 11.87 8.65
N LEU A 76 14.70 11.20 8.02
CA LEU A 76 14.34 11.41 6.61
C LEU A 76 13.10 12.29 6.42
N ASP A 77 12.36 12.60 7.49
CA ASP A 77 11.11 13.39 7.43
C ASP A 77 10.02 12.70 6.58
N VAL A 78 9.95 11.37 6.66
CA VAL A 78 8.96 10.53 5.98
C VAL A 78 7.91 10.05 6.97
N ASP A 79 6.61 10.13 6.64
CA ASP A 79 5.54 9.55 7.46
C ASP A 79 5.58 8.01 7.33
N ALA A 80 6.50 7.38 8.06
CA ALA A 80 6.62 5.94 8.16
C ALA A 80 6.09 5.47 9.53
N ARG A 81 5.21 4.47 9.51
CA ARG A 81 4.58 3.89 10.69
C ARG A 81 4.80 2.39 10.73
N ALA A 82 5.07 1.83 11.91
CA ALA A 82 5.26 0.38 12.02
C ALA A 82 3.98 -0.39 11.64
N PRO A 83 4.07 -1.53 10.92
CA PRO A 83 2.90 -2.34 10.64
C PRO A 83 2.29 -2.90 11.94
N THR A 84 1.02 -2.56 12.20
CA THR A 84 0.28 -3.07 13.37
C THR A 84 -0.25 -4.48 13.09
N GLY A 85 0.07 -5.44 13.98
CA GLY A 85 -0.43 -6.81 13.86
C GLY A 85 -1.51 -7.11 14.90
N ALA A 86 -2.77 -7.12 14.48
CA ALA A 86 -3.84 -7.84 15.18
C ALA A 86 -5.02 -8.05 14.23
N SER A 87 -5.44 -9.30 14.04
CA SER A 87 -6.71 -9.62 13.39
C SER A 87 -7.86 -9.12 14.26
N SER A 88 -8.80 -8.36 13.68
CA SER A 88 -10.06 -7.99 14.34
C SER A 88 -11.04 -9.17 14.49
N LYS A 89 -10.74 -10.32 13.86
CA LYS A 89 -11.59 -11.51 13.88
C LYS A 89 -11.34 -12.36 15.14
N PRO A 90 -12.40 -12.88 15.80
CA PRO A 90 -12.28 -13.73 16.98
C PRO A 90 -11.64 -15.08 16.65
N GLY A 91 -10.86 -15.62 17.59
CA GLY A 91 -10.29 -16.98 17.54
C GLY A 91 -8.76 -17.03 17.36
N PHE A 92 -8.11 -17.99 18.05
CA PHE A 92 -6.65 -18.15 18.08
C PHE A 92 -6.02 -18.27 16.68
N TRP A 93 -6.58 -19.11 15.80
CA TRP A 93 -6.02 -19.32 14.46
C TRP A 93 -6.20 -18.13 13.51
N ALA A 94 -7.24 -17.32 13.70
CA ALA A 94 -7.43 -16.06 12.96
C ALA A 94 -6.42 -15.01 13.43
N TRP A 95 -6.25 -14.91 14.75
CA TRP A 95 -5.22 -14.07 15.37
C TRP A 95 -3.79 -14.46 14.95
N PHE A 96 -3.44 -15.74 15.03
CA PHE A 96 -2.11 -16.26 14.68
C PHE A 96 -1.77 -16.02 13.20
N ARG A 97 -2.71 -16.31 12.27
CA ARG A 97 -2.49 -15.99 10.85
C ARG A 97 -2.39 -14.49 10.59
N GLY A 98 -3.11 -13.68 11.38
CA GLY A 98 -2.99 -12.21 11.35
C GLY A 98 -1.60 -11.69 11.70
N LEU A 99 -0.75 -12.48 12.36
CA LEU A 99 0.65 -12.12 12.61
C LEU A 99 1.51 -12.13 11.34
N PHE A 100 1.08 -12.80 10.27
CA PHE A 100 1.79 -12.95 9.00
C PHE A 100 1.05 -12.25 7.84
N ASP A 101 0.51 -11.06 8.13
CA ASP A 101 -0.17 -10.20 7.18
C ASP A 101 0.78 -9.55 6.16
N GLY A 102 0.23 -8.77 5.21
CA GLY A 102 1.05 -8.04 4.23
C GLY A 102 2.04 -7.07 4.89
N GLY A 103 1.72 -6.56 6.08
CA GLY A 103 2.60 -5.70 6.87
C GLY A 103 3.86 -6.43 7.35
N PHE A 104 3.72 -7.67 7.83
CA PHE A 104 4.85 -8.51 8.22
C PHE A 104 5.86 -8.72 7.07
N TRP A 105 5.38 -9.07 5.87
CA TRP A 105 6.26 -9.32 4.73
C TRP A 105 6.93 -8.05 4.19
N ARG A 106 6.23 -6.91 4.22
CA ARG A 106 6.83 -5.62 3.85
C ARG A 106 7.91 -5.18 4.86
N ALA A 107 7.67 -5.39 6.15
CA ALA A 107 8.69 -5.16 7.18
C ALA A 107 9.92 -6.05 6.99
N GLN A 108 9.76 -7.34 6.73
CA GLN A 108 10.86 -8.25 6.38
C GLN A 108 11.68 -7.71 5.19
N ALA A 109 10.98 -7.33 4.11
CA ALA A 109 11.62 -6.82 2.91
C ALA A 109 12.43 -5.54 3.19
N TYR A 110 11.87 -4.60 3.95
CA TYR A 110 12.58 -3.38 4.33
C TYR A 110 13.83 -3.69 5.17
N LEU A 111 13.73 -4.56 6.18
CA LEU A 111 14.87 -4.94 7.02
C LEU A 111 15.98 -5.64 6.22
N MET A 112 15.60 -6.44 5.21
CA MET A 112 16.57 -7.03 4.28
C MET A 112 17.21 -5.98 3.37
N ILE A 113 16.45 -5.01 2.84
CA ILE A 113 17.00 -3.90 2.06
C ILE A 113 17.98 -3.07 2.90
N ARG A 114 17.66 -2.86 4.18
CA ARG A 114 18.52 -2.15 5.13
C ARG A 114 19.89 -2.84 5.28
N TRP A 115 19.93 -4.16 5.28
CA TRP A 115 21.16 -4.94 5.25
C TRP A 115 21.83 -4.94 3.87
N ILE A 116 21.12 -5.32 2.81
CA ILE A 116 21.72 -5.56 1.48
C ILE A 116 22.23 -4.27 0.84
N ALA A 117 21.48 -3.18 0.96
CA ALA A 117 21.83 -1.90 0.36
C ALA A 117 22.35 -0.90 1.41
N GLY A 118 21.68 -0.79 2.56
CA GLY A 118 22.03 0.19 3.58
C GLY A 118 23.42 -0.03 4.18
N PHE A 119 23.79 -1.28 4.51
CA PHE A 119 25.09 -1.57 5.13
C PHE A 119 26.30 -1.28 4.21
N PRO A 120 26.34 -1.72 2.93
CA PRO A 120 27.42 -1.34 2.03
C PRO A 120 27.52 0.17 1.78
N ILE A 121 26.38 0.85 1.69
CA ILE A 121 26.34 2.32 1.54
C ILE A 121 26.91 3.00 2.80
N ALA A 122 26.58 2.50 3.99
CA ALA A 122 27.13 3.00 5.24
C ALA A 122 28.65 2.82 5.30
N ILE A 123 29.17 1.64 4.92
CA ILE A 123 30.61 1.38 4.82
C ILE A 123 31.26 2.35 3.84
N LEU A 124 30.68 2.54 2.66
CA LEU A 124 31.21 3.46 1.65
C LEU A 124 31.31 4.88 2.21
N ILE A 125 30.25 5.38 2.86
CA ILE A 125 30.23 6.73 3.43
C ILE A 125 31.25 6.87 4.56
N VAL A 126 31.31 5.92 5.50
CA VAL A 126 32.27 5.94 6.60
C VAL A 126 33.70 5.85 6.06
N ALA A 127 33.95 5.03 5.04
CA ALA A 127 35.25 4.91 4.41
C ALA A 127 35.67 6.20 3.70
N VAL A 128 34.78 6.83 2.93
CA VAL A 128 35.06 8.10 2.24
C VAL A 128 35.31 9.23 3.25
N LEU A 129 34.43 9.40 4.24
CA LEU A 129 34.57 10.44 5.26
C LEU A 129 35.79 10.19 6.17
N GLY A 130 36.02 8.93 6.57
CA GLY A 130 37.18 8.53 7.35
C GLY A 130 38.48 8.75 6.59
N THR A 131 38.52 8.43 5.30
CA THR A 131 39.68 8.72 4.43
C THR A 131 39.89 10.22 4.30
N ALA A 132 38.84 11.00 4.07
CA ALA A 132 38.94 12.45 3.96
C ALA A 132 39.51 13.10 5.25
N LEU A 133 39.00 12.67 6.41
CA LEU A 133 39.52 13.10 7.72
C LEU A 133 40.96 12.62 7.94
N GLY A 134 41.27 11.38 7.61
CA GLY A 134 42.62 10.82 7.73
C GLY A 134 43.65 11.60 6.89
N LEU A 135 43.27 12.04 5.68
CA LEU A 135 44.10 12.87 4.82
C LEU A 135 44.21 14.31 5.34
N LEU A 136 43.13 14.87 5.86
CA LEU A 136 43.11 16.22 6.45
C LEU A 136 44.03 16.31 7.68
N PHE A 137 44.02 15.27 8.52
CA PHE A 137 44.86 15.15 9.72
C PHE A 137 46.17 14.40 9.47
N ALA A 138 46.54 14.13 8.22
CA ALA A 138 47.77 13.41 7.90
C ALA A 138 49.04 13.99 8.55
N PRO A 139 49.24 15.34 8.60
CA PRO A 139 50.40 15.91 9.28
C PRO A 139 50.49 15.59 10.78
N VAL A 140 49.37 15.22 11.40
CA VAL A 140 49.28 14.93 12.83
C VAL A 140 49.66 13.48 13.13
N TRP A 141 49.25 12.50 12.32
CA TRP A 141 49.43 11.08 12.65
C TRP A 141 50.55 10.40 11.85
N VAL A 142 50.79 10.79 10.60
CA VAL A 142 51.79 10.16 9.71
C VAL A 142 53.20 10.18 10.32
N PRO A 143 53.69 11.29 10.93
CA PRO A 143 55.03 11.32 11.52
C PRO A 143 55.25 10.36 12.69
N PHE A 144 54.16 9.90 13.33
CA PHE A 144 54.21 9.01 14.49
C PHE A 144 53.92 7.55 14.13
N SER A 145 53.66 7.26 12.86
CA SER A 145 53.43 5.89 12.38
C SER A 145 54.76 5.24 11.96
N GLU A 146 55.02 4.02 12.43
CA GLU A 146 56.28 3.29 12.16
C GLU A 146 56.53 3.03 10.66
N GLY A 147 55.51 3.14 9.80
CA GLY A 147 55.59 2.92 8.36
C GLY A 147 55.19 4.10 7.46
N GLY A 148 54.83 5.27 8.01
CA GLY A 148 54.22 6.36 7.25
C GLY A 148 52.83 6.00 6.67
N ALA A 149 52.30 6.85 5.78
CA ALA A 149 51.10 6.51 5.01
C ALA A 149 51.47 5.82 3.69
N GLN A 150 50.83 4.70 3.37
CA GLN A 150 51.05 3.97 2.11
C GLN A 150 50.05 4.43 1.04
N LEU A 151 50.51 5.23 0.08
CA LEU A 151 49.69 5.75 -1.02
C LEU A 151 50.28 5.33 -2.37
N GLY A 152 50.19 4.03 -2.66
CA GLY A 152 50.70 3.44 -3.91
C GLY A 152 52.20 3.67 -4.08
N ILE A 153 52.57 4.56 -5.00
CA ILE A 153 53.98 4.89 -5.32
C ILE A 153 54.62 5.90 -4.35
N TRP A 154 53.83 6.59 -3.53
CA TRP A 154 54.32 7.65 -2.64
C TRP A 154 54.09 7.31 -1.16
N HIS A 155 55.13 7.54 -0.36
CA HIS A 155 55.22 7.14 1.05
C HIS A 155 55.67 8.32 1.91
N PRO A 156 54.77 9.21 2.32
CA PRO A 156 55.11 10.29 3.24
C PRO A 156 55.43 9.73 4.63
N HIS A 157 56.61 10.09 5.15
CA HIS A 157 57.07 9.73 6.50
C HIS A 157 57.27 10.96 7.40
N THR A 158 57.23 12.16 6.84
CA THR A 158 57.51 13.41 7.56
C THR A 158 56.28 14.32 7.59
N PHE A 159 56.29 15.27 8.54
CA PHE A 159 55.27 16.33 8.64
C PHE A 159 55.14 17.13 7.33
N VAL A 160 56.27 17.48 6.72
CA VAL A 160 56.30 18.27 5.48
C VAL A 160 55.75 17.47 4.29
N GLN A 161 56.07 16.18 4.20
CA GLN A 161 55.54 15.34 3.13
C GLN A 161 54.03 15.13 3.27
N SER A 162 53.52 14.95 4.49
CA SER A 162 52.08 14.73 4.74
C SER A 162 51.22 15.97 4.55
N LEU A 163 51.79 17.19 4.55
CA LEU A 163 51.08 18.42 4.18
C LEU A 163 50.49 18.38 2.76
N ALA A 164 51.12 17.66 1.82
CA ALA A 164 50.59 17.51 0.46
C ALA A 164 49.30 16.68 0.39
N LEU A 165 48.91 15.98 1.47
CA LEU A 165 47.65 15.23 1.56
C LEU A 165 46.47 16.10 2.00
N VAL A 166 46.75 17.22 2.67
CA VAL A 166 45.71 18.11 3.22
C VAL A 166 44.78 18.64 2.14
N PRO A 167 45.25 19.15 0.97
CA PRO A 167 44.36 19.62 -0.09
C PRO A 167 43.43 18.52 -0.62
N VAL A 168 43.91 17.27 -0.69
CA VAL A 168 43.10 16.12 -1.11
C VAL A 168 42.02 15.83 -0.09
N GLY A 169 42.35 15.84 1.20
CA GLY A 169 41.36 15.72 2.29
C GLY A 169 40.34 16.85 2.29
N MET A 170 40.78 18.10 2.10
CA MET A 170 39.92 19.28 2.01
C MET A 170 38.93 19.22 0.84
N LEU A 171 39.29 18.57 -0.26
CA LEU A 171 38.41 18.37 -1.41
C LEU A 171 37.51 17.14 -1.26
N LEU A 172 38.03 16.06 -0.70
CA LEU A 172 37.30 14.79 -0.53
C LEU A 172 36.20 14.90 0.54
N LEU A 173 36.42 15.66 1.62
CA LEU A 173 35.45 15.81 2.70
C LEU A 173 34.11 16.41 2.23
N PRO A 174 34.06 17.57 1.56
CA PRO A 174 32.80 18.11 1.05
C PRO A 174 32.20 17.21 -0.03
N LEU A 175 33.01 16.56 -0.87
CA LEU A 175 32.51 15.61 -1.87
C LEU A 175 31.80 14.40 -1.20
N GLY A 176 32.39 13.88 -0.12
CA GLY A 176 31.82 12.81 0.69
C GLY A 176 30.53 13.23 1.41
N ILE A 177 30.37 14.51 1.77
CA ILE A 177 29.11 15.02 2.32
C ILE A 177 28.04 15.19 1.22
N LEU A 178 28.45 15.66 0.03
CA LEU A 178 27.53 15.88 -1.10
C LEU A 178 26.92 14.58 -1.63
N ILE A 179 27.62 13.45 -1.50
CA ILE A 179 27.10 12.13 -1.95
C ILE A 179 26.08 11.53 -0.98
N VAL A 180 25.95 12.03 0.25
CA VAL A 180 24.99 11.51 1.25
C VAL A 180 23.56 11.62 0.74
N ARG A 181 23.18 12.78 0.20
CA ARG A 181 21.82 13.03 -0.28
C ARG A 181 21.40 12.06 -1.40
N PRO A 182 22.12 11.93 -2.54
CA PRO A 182 21.71 11.02 -3.59
C PRO A 182 21.69 9.55 -3.14
N LEU A 183 22.51 9.16 -2.16
CA LEU A 183 22.50 7.81 -1.60
C LEU A 183 21.32 7.57 -0.64
N ALA A 184 20.81 8.61 0.03
CA ALA A 184 19.65 8.52 0.92
C ALA A 184 18.30 8.61 0.18
N LEU A 185 18.23 9.35 -0.94
CA LEU A 185 16.98 9.58 -1.68
C LEU A 185 16.17 8.30 -2.00
N PRO A 186 16.78 7.17 -2.41
CA PRO A 186 16.02 5.96 -2.69
C PRO A 186 15.34 5.36 -1.44
N PHE A 187 15.90 5.60 -0.24
CA PHE A 187 15.36 5.05 1.00
C PHE A 187 14.09 5.77 1.46
N GLU A 188 13.86 7.01 1.05
CA GLU A 188 12.66 7.78 1.39
C GLU A 188 11.36 7.09 0.89
N PRO A 189 11.18 6.82 -0.42
CA PRO A 189 9.99 6.12 -0.91
C PRO A 189 9.96 4.63 -0.51
N ILE A 190 11.11 4.00 -0.29
CA ILE A 190 11.17 2.60 0.18
C ILE A 190 10.66 2.50 1.62
N ALA A 191 11.08 3.41 2.50
CA ALA A 191 10.58 3.49 3.87
C ALA A 191 9.08 3.81 3.87
N ALA A 192 8.64 4.80 3.10
CA ALA A 192 7.22 5.13 2.96
C ALA A 192 6.38 3.95 2.45
N GLY A 193 6.84 3.23 1.42
CA GLY A 193 6.04 2.16 0.81
C GLY A 193 6.04 0.85 1.61
N LEU A 194 7.17 0.50 2.24
CA LEU A 194 7.32 -0.79 2.92
C LEU A 194 7.04 -0.72 4.41
N LEU A 195 7.37 0.39 5.09
CA LEU A 195 7.08 0.50 6.51
C LEU A 195 5.67 1.01 6.72
N ASP A 196 5.24 2.05 6.01
CA ASP A 196 3.90 2.58 6.21
C ASP A 196 2.86 1.49 5.96
N GLY A 197 2.01 1.24 6.96
CA GLY A 197 0.85 0.39 6.79
C GLY A 197 0.07 0.96 5.62
N GLU A 198 -0.37 0.13 4.67
CA GLU A 198 -1.02 0.64 3.45
C GLU A 198 -2.02 1.74 3.83
N PRO A 199 -2.09 2.86 3.09
CA PRO A 199 -3.25 3.72 3.20
C PRO A 199 -4.45 2.79 3.05
N GLY A 200 -5.22 2.64 4.13
CA GLY A 200 -6.28 1.62 4.19
C GLY A 200 -7.07 1.67 2.88
N PRO A 201 -7.37 0.51 2.29
CA PRO A 201 -7.80 0.39 0.89
C PRO A 201 -8.79 1.49 0.57
N ALA A 202 -8.45 2.38 -0.38
CA ALA A 202 -9.14 3.64 -0.67
C ALA A 202 -10.61 3.55 -0.30
N THR A 203 -10.99 3.98 0.91
CA THR A 203 -12.32 3.62 1.39
C THR A 203 -13.29 4.57 0.71
N LEU A 204 -14.20 4.04 -0.11
CA LEU A 204 -15.34 4.83 -0.50
C LEU A 204 -16.13 5.10 0.77
N ARG A 205 -16.31 6.38 1.09
CA ARG A 205 -17.14 6.79 2.21
C ARG A 205 -18.59 6.80 1.72
N VAL A 206 -19.32 5.74 2.03
CA VAL A 206 -20.76 5.60 1.79
C VAL A 206 -21.44 5.94 3.11
N GLY A 207 -21.98 7.16 3.22
CA GLY A 207 -22.44 7.73 4.49
C GLY A 207 -21.40 7.67 5.65
N ASN A 208 -21.74 6.94 6.72
CA ASN A 208 -20.87 6.72 7.90
C ASN A 208 -20.02 5.44 7.81
N VAL A 209 -20.18 4.65 6.76
CA VAL A 209 -19.48 3.37 6.60
C VAL A 209 -18.32 3.55 5.63
N ARG A 210 -17.13 3.16 6.08
CA ARG A 210 -15.94 3.10 5.23
C ARG A 210 -15.90 1.74 4.55
N VAL A 211 -16.19 1.70 3.26
CA VAL A 211 -16.13 0.48 2.44
C VAL A 211 -14.81 0.47 1.68
N PRO A 212 -13.99 -0.58 1.78
CA PRO A 212 -12.77 -0.72 0.96
C PRO A 212 -13.11 -0.62 -0.54
N GLN A 213 -12.61 0.38 -1.28
CA GLN A 213 -12.60 0.25 -2.75
C GLN A 213 -11.55 -0.78 -3.13
N VAL A 214 -11.99 -1.99 -3.45
CA VAL A 214 -11.19 -2.91 -4.24
C VAL A 214 -11.41 -2.53 -5.71
N ARG A 215 -10.62 -1.60 -6.23
CA ARG A 215 -10.58 -1.43 -7.68
C ARG A 215 -9.97 -2.70 -8.27
N PRO A 216 -10.65 -3.43 -9.18
CA PRO A 216 -10.00 -4.49 -9.91
C PRO A 216 -8.76 -3.87 -10.57
N ALA A 217 -7.59 -4.47 -10.33
CA ALA A 217 -6.34 -3.93 -10.86
C ALA A 217 -6.49 -3.78 -12.38
N ASP A 218 -6.07 -2.64 -12.91
CA ASP A 218 -6.12 -2.39 -14.36
C ASP A 218 -5.27 -3.45 -15.08
N PRO A 219 -5.82 -4.19 -16.07
CA PRO A 219 -5.06 -5.16 -16.87
C PRO A 219 -3.77 -4.57 -17.45
N ALA A 220 -3.81 -3.30 -17.89
CA ALA A 220 -2.64 -2.62 -18.43
C ALA A 220 -1.53 -2.48 -17.37
N ARG A 221 -1.91 -2.18 -16.12
CA ARG A 221 -0.97 -2.05 -15.00
C ARG A 221 -0.36 -3.38 -14.59
N ARG A 222 -1.14 -4.47 -14.59
CA ARG A 222 -0.62 -5.83 -14.32
C ARG A 222 0.42 -6.25 -15.37
N ARG A 223 0.09 -6.04 -16.64
CA ARG A 223 0.99 -6.36 -17.75
C ARG A 223 2.27 -5.54 -17.69
N HIS A 224 2.19 -4.24 -17.42
CA HIS A 224 3.36 -3.40 -17.25
C HIS A 224 4.24 -3.80 -16.05
N ALA A 225 3.63 -4.21 -14.93
CA ALA A 225 4.37 -4.74 -13.78
C ALA A 225 5.11 -6.04 -14.14
N PHE A 226 4.50 -6.93 -14.93
CA PHE A 226 5.15 -8.13 -15.44
C PHE A 226 6.30 -7.80 -16.40
N GLU A 227 6.09 -6.88 -17.35
CA GLU A 227 7.15 -6.40 -18.25
C GLU A 227 8.33 -5.82 -17.47
N THR A 228 8.07 -5.06 -16.41
CA THR A 228 9.11 -4.49 -15.53
C THR A 228 9.88 -5.59 -14.79
N HIS A 229 9.18 -6.57 -14.21
CA HIS A 229 9.83 -7.72 -13.54
C HIS A 229 10.70 -8.50 -14.53
N ALA A 230 10.17 -8.80 -15.72
CA ALA A 230 10.91 -9.49 -16.79
C ALA A 230 12.16 -8.71 -17.23
N ALA A 231 12.06 -7.38 -17.36
CA ALA A 231 13.18 -6.53 -17.74
C ALA A 231 14.28 -6.51 -16.66
N VAL A 232 13.91 -6.37 -15.38
CA VAL A 232 14.85 -6.41 -14.25
C VAL A 232 15.57 -7.75 -14.21
N ASP A 233 14.83 -8.86 -14.33
CA ASP A 233 15.42 -10.21 -14.35
C ASP A 233 16.36 -10.40 -15.54
N ALA A 234 16.00 -9.91 -16.74
CA ALA A 234 16.85 -9.98 -17.92
C ALA A 234 18.16 -9.21 -17.74
N VAL A 235 18.11 -8.01 -17.16
CA VAL A 235 19.30 -7.20 -16.85
C VAL A 235 20.19 -7.90 -15.83
N LEU A 236 19.61 -8.47 -14.76
CA LEU A 236 20.34 -9.21 -13.74
C LEU A 236 21.01 -10.44 -14.34
N VAL A 237 20.29 -11.26 -15.10
CA VAL A 237 20.83 -12.46 -15.77
C VAL A 237 21.96 -12.07 -16.72
N PHE A 238 21.77 -11.05 -17.55
CA PHE A 238 22.81 -10.57 -18.47
C PHE A 238 24.07 -10.11 -17.71
N MET A 239 23.90 -9.34 -16.64
CA MET A 239 25.02 -8.89 -15.79
C MET A 239 25.76 -10.07 -15.16
N LEU A 240 25.06 -11.07 -14.64
CA LEU A 240 25.68 -12.27 -14.05
C LEU A 240 26.45 -13.10 -15.08
N ILE A 241 25.92 -13.23 -16.30
CA ILE A 241 26.62 -13.87 -17.42
C ILE A 241 27.89 -13.10 -17.77
N LEU A 242 27.84 -11.76 -17.80
CA LEU A 242 29.01 -10.93 -18.07
C LEU A 242 30.07 -11.08 -16.97
N ILE A 243 29.67 -11.04 -15.70
CA ILE A 243 30.56 -11.26 -14.56
C ILE A 243 31.22 -12.63 -14.66
N TRP A 244 30.44 -13.68 -14.93
CA TRP A 244 30.99 -15.02 -15.15
C TRP A 244 32.00 -15.03 -16.30
N ALA A 245 31.63 -14.50 -17.46
CA ALA A 245 32.49 -14.48 -18.65
C ALA A 245 33.84 -13.78 -18.43
N VAL A 246 33.88 -12.76 -17.56
CA VAL A 246 35.09 -12.00 -17.23
C VAL A 246 35.88 -12.60 -16.06
N THR A 247 35.21 -13.17 -15.05
CA THR A 247 35.86 -13.64 -13.81
C THR A 247 36.25 -15.11 -13.84
N SER A 248 35.44 -15.97 -14.46
CA SER A 248 35.68 -17.42 -14.47
C SER A 248 35.09 -18.07 -15.72
N ARG A 249 35.93 -18.72 -16.53
CA ARG A 249 35.50 -19.58 -17.66
C ARG A 249 35.27 -21.04 -17.27
N GLY A 250 35.09 -21.29 -15.98
CA GLY A 250 34.89 -22.62 -15.39
C GLY A 250 33.41 -22.97 -15.29
N TYR A 251 33.04 -23.56 -14.15
CA TYR A 251 31.64 -23.89 -13.84
C TYR A 251 30.70 -22.69 -14.05
N PHE A 252 29.61 -22.89 -14.79
CA PHE A 252 28.61 -21.86 -15.08
C PHE A 252 27.71 -21.63 -13.86
N TRP A 253 28.28 -21.01 -12.82
CA TRP A 253 27.57 -20.69 -11.58
C TRP A 253 26.33 -19.78 -11.75
N PRO A 254 26.20 -18.92 -12.79
CA PRO A 254 24.99 -18.12 -12.98
C PRO A 254 23.70 -18.96 -13.10
N ILE A 255 23.79 -20.24 -13.46
CA ILE A 255 22.63 -21.14 -13.54
C ILE A 255 21.85 -21.22 -12.22
N TRP A 256 22.55 -21.17 -11.07
CA TRP A 256 21.92 -21.25 -9.75
C TRP A 256 21.14 -19.99 -9.37
N VAL A 257 21.47 -18.86 -9.99
CA VAL A 257 20.72 -17.60 -9.79
C VAL A 257 19.61 -17.49 -10.83
N TRP A 258 19.86 -17.95 -12.06
CA TRP A 258 18.88 -17.91 -13.13
C TRP A 258 17.66 -18.80 -12.86
N LEU A 259 17.85 -20.03 -12.35
CA LEU A 259 16.74 -20.95 -12.06
C LEU A 259 15.66 -20.36 -11.12
N PRO A 260 16.00 -19.83 -9.93
CA PRO A 260 15.00 -19.24 -9.04
C PRO A 260 14.39 -17.96 -9.62
N LEU A 261 15.16 -17.11 -10.32
CA LEU A 261 14.62 -15.92 -11.00
C LEU A 261 13.60 -16.30 -12.08
N ALA A 262 13.96 -17.23 -12.97
CA ALA A 262 13.06 -17.73 -14.01
C ALA A 262 11.77 -18.35 -13.43
N THR A 263 11.89 -18.99 -12.28
CA THR A 263 10.74 -19.58 -11.59
C THR A 263 9.84 -18.50 -10.98
N ALA A 264 10.42 -17.49 -10.33
CA ALA A 264 9.68 -16.34 -9.79
C ALA A 264 8.96 -15.56 -10.91
N LEU A 265 9.65 -15.32 -12.03
CA LEU A 265 9.08 -14.70 -13.22
C LEU A 265 7.95 -15.55 -13.81
N GLY A 266 8.14 -16.87 -13.89
CA GLY A 266 7.12 -17.81 -14.34
C GLY A 266 5.86 -17.77 -13.46
N ILE A 267 6.02 -17.69 -12.14
CA ILE A 267 4.89 -17.57 -11.20
C ILE A 267 4.16 -16.25 -11.43
N HIS A 268 4.89 -15.14 -11.56
CA HIS A 268 4.29 -13.83 -11.84
C HIS A 268 3.52 -13.85 -13.16
N GLY A 269 4.12 -14.40 -14.22
CA GLY A 269 3.50 -14.54 -15.53
C GLY A 269 2.25 -15.42 -15.50
N TRP A 270 2.28 -16.55 -14.79
CA TRP A 270 1.11 -17.40 -14.60
C TRP A 270 -0.04 -16.65 -13.91
N MET A 271 0.26 -15.90 -12.84
CA MET A 271 -0.74 -15.11 -12.12
C MET A 271 -1.37 -14.03 -12.99
N VAL A 272 -0.59 -13.36 -13.86
CA VAL A 272 -1.14 -12.39 -14.83
C VAL A 272 -2.02 -13.10 -15.86
N LEU A 273 -1.56 -14.23 -16.40
CA LEU A 273 -2.28 -15.01 -17.40
C LEU A 273 -3.66 -15.46 -16.90
N ILE A 274 -3.75 -16.02 -15.69
CA ILE A 274 -5.03 -16.45 -15.11
C ILE A 274 -5.95 -15.28 -14.72
N ALA A 275 -5.38 -14.11 -14.44
CA ALA A 275 -6.14 -12.90 -14.12
C ALA A 275 -6.71 -12.21 -15.37
N ASP A 276 -5.98 -12.26 -16.49
CA ASP A 276 -6.36 -11.61 -17.74
C ASP A 276 -7.21 -12.49 -18.66
N ASP A 277 -7.09 -13.83 -18.57
CA ASP A 277 -7.88 -14.78 -19.36
C ASP A 277 -8.80 -15.66 -18.49
N PRO A 278 -10.08 -15.28 -18.33
CA PRO A 278 -11.06 -16.06 -17.60
C PRO A 278 -11.32 -17.46 -18.19
N ALA A 279 -10.97 -17.71 -19.47
CA ALA A 279 -11.11 -19.03 -20.08
C ALA A 279 -10.23 -20.08 -19.38
N ILE A 280 -9.08 -19.65 -18.86
CA ILE A 280 -8.17 -20.53 -18.13
C ILE A 280 -8.80 -20.95 -16.81
N VAL A 281 -9.36 -20.01 -16.07
CA VAL A 281 -10.06 -20.30 -14.80
C VAL A 281 -11.27 -21.22 -15.04
N ARG A 282 -11.99 -21.05 -16.16
CA ARG A 282 -13.08 -21.97 -16.56
C ARG A 282 -12.58 -23.41 -16.78
N ARG A 283 -11.38 -23.61 -17.32
CA ARG A 283 -10.75 -24.94 -17.46
C ARG A 283 -10.53 -25.62 -16.11
N PHE A 284 -10.36 -24.84 -15.05
CA PHE A 284 -10.24 -25.30 -13.66
C PHE A 284 -11.55 -25.19 -12.88
N ARG A 285 -12.68 -25.51 -13.53
CA ARG A 285 -14.04 -25.49 -12.95
C ARG A 285 -14.46 -24.13 -12.35
N GLY A 286 -13.89 -23.04 -12.84
CA GLY A 286 -14.17 -21.70 -12.31
C GLY A 286 -13.42 -21.37 -11.01
N SER A 287 -12.58 -22.29 -10.50
CA SER A 287 -11.82 -22.06 -9.26
C SER A 287 -10.48 -21.38 -9.56
N TYR A 288 -10.38 -20.10 -9.18
CA TYR A 288 -9.13 -19.34 -9.28
C TYR A 288 -8.01 -19.98 -8.45
N THR A 289 -8.32 -20.45 -7.23
CA THR A 289 -7.34 -21.09 -6.35
C THR A 289 -6.75 -22.36 -6.96
N LEU A 290 -7.59 -23.17 -7.62
CA LEU A 290 -7.15 -24.38 -8.31
C LEU A 290 -6.28 -24.05 -9.52
N ALA A 291 -6.67 -23.05 -10.33
CA ALA A 291 -5.89 -22.58 -11.46
C ALA A 291 -4.52 -22.04 -11.02
N ALA A 292 -4.50 -21.18 -10.01
CA ALA A 292 -3.27 -20.60 -9.45
C ALA A 292 -2.34 -21.69 -8.88
N SER A 293 -2.87 -22.56 -8.03
CA SER A 293 -2.09 -23.63 -7.40
C SER A 293 -1.55 -24.63 -8.41
N THR A 294 -2.30 -24.91 -9.49
CA THR A 294 -1.84 -25.86 -10.52
C THR A 294 -0.65 -25.31 -11.28
N GLY A 295 -0.68 -24.06 -11.74
CA GLY A 295 0.46 -23.48 -12.45
C GLY A 295 1.67 -23.26 -11.56
N VAL A 296 1.48 -22.76 -10.33
CA VAL A 296 2.58 -22.65 -9.34
C VAL A 296 3.17 -24.03 -9.04
N GLY A 297 2.33 -25.05 -8.85
CA GLY A 297 2.76 -26.42 -8.65
C GLY A 297 3.57 -26.99 -9.83
N ALA A 298 3.13 -26.73 -11.07
CA ALA A 298 3.85 -27.17 -12.27
C ALA A 298 5.21 -26.48 -12.41
N LEU A 299 5.29 -25.17 -12.12
CA LEU A 299 6.56 -24.41 -12.13
C LEU A 299 7.52 -24.89 -11.04
N MET A 300 7.02 -25.15 -9.83
CA MET A 300 7.80 -25.76 -8.74
C MET A 300 8.30 -27.15 -9.11
N ALA A 301 7.46 -27.99 -9.71
CA ALA A 301 7.85 -29.31 -10.19
C ALA A 301 8.98 -29.21 -11.23
N ALA A 302 8.85 -28.31 -12.22
CA ALA A 302 9.89 -28.05 -13.22
C ALA A 302 11.20 -27.56 -12.59
N TYR A 303 11.11 -26.65 -11.61
CA TYR A 303 12.26 -26.14 -10.86
C TYR A 303 13.02 -27.26 -10.14
N PHE A 304 12.32 -28.12 -9.38
CA PHE A 304 12.95 -29.23 -8.67
C PHE A 304 13.55 -30.26 -9.63
N THR A 305 12.88 -30.56 -10.75
CA THR A 305 13.42 -31.42 -11.81
C THR A 305 14.67 -30.83 -12.44
N ALA A 306 14.70 -29.51 -12.68
CA ALA A 306 15.87 -28.83 -13.22
C ALA A 306 17.06 -28.91 -12.25
N ILE A 307 16.84 -28.67 -10.94
CA ILE A 307 17.87 -28.86 -9.92
C ILE A 307 18.41 -30.28 -9.98
N TRP A 308 17.54 -31.29 -9.93
CA TRP A 308 17.96 -32.70 -9.98
C TRP A 308 18.79 -33.00 -11.24
N ALA A 309 18.33 -32.54 -12.41
CA ALA A 309 19.04 -32.73 -13.68
C ALA A 309 20.43 -32.09 -13.69
N ILE A 310 20.61 -30.93 -13.01
CA ILE A 310 21.88 -30.20 -12.94
C ILE A 310 22.81 -30.75 -11.84
N THR A 311 22.27 -31.16 -10.68
CA THR A 311 23.07 -31.66 -9.54
C THR A 311 23.52 -33.11 -9.69
N GLY A 312 22.97 -33.85 -10.67
CA GLY A 312 23.35 -35.23 -10.96
C GLY A 312 22.19 -36.23 -10.86
N HIS A 313 22.19 -37.21 -11.75
CA HIS A 313 21.13 -38.21 -11.97
C HIS A 313 21.09 -39.32 -10.89
N GLY A 314 21.19 -38.93 -9.61
CA GLY A 314 20.97 -39.83 -8.49
C GLY A 314 19.48 -40.11 -8.27
N TYR A 315 19.13 -40.48 -7.03
CA TYR A 315 17.74 -40.63 -6.62
C TYR A 315 16.89 -39.41 -7.01
N PHE A 316 15.75 -39.65 -7.68
CA PHE A 316 14.81 -38.60 -8.10
C PHE A 316 14.02 -38.07 -6.90
N TRP A 317 14.71 -37.38 -6.01
CA TRP A 317 14.12 -36.71 -4.85
C TRP A 317 12.99 -35.73 -5.18
N PRO A 318 12.88 -35.11 -6.38
CA PRO A 318 11.73 -34.27 -6.71
C PRO A 318 10.38 -34.99 -6.61
N VAL A 319 10.35 -36.33 -6.61
CA VAL A 319 9.13 -37.11 -6.40
C VAL A 319 8.38 -36.72 -5.11
N TRP A 320 9.10 -36.42 -4.03
CA TRP A 320 8.49 -36.10 -2.73
C TRP A 320 7.75 -34.76 -2.71
N PRO A 321 8.36 -33.63 -3.10
CA PRO A 321 7.62 -32.37 -3.19
C PRO A 321 6.52 -32.44 -4.26
N MET A 322 6.71 -33.15 -5.37
CA MET A 322 5.65 -33.36 -6.37
C MET A 322 4.45 -34.09 -5.78
N LEU A 323 4.67 -35.13 -4.97
CA LEU A 323 3.59 -35.84 -4.28
C LEU A 323 2.81 -34.90 -3.34
N GLY A 324 3.51 -34.05 -2.59
CA GLY A 324 2.87 -33.03 -1.74
C GLY A 324 2.01 -32.05 -2.54
N ILE A 325 2.53 -31.55 -3.67
CA ILE A 325 1.78 -30.68 -4.60
C ILE A 325 0.53 -31.40 -5.11
N VAL A 326 0.66 -32.65 -5.55
CA VAL A 326 -0.47 -33.46 -6.05
C VAL A 326 -1.53 -33.65 -4.96
N VAL A 327 -1.14 -33.95 -3.72
CA VAL A 327 -2.09 -34.09 -2.60
C VAL A 327 -2.86 -32.79 -2.35
N VAL A 328 -2.18 -31.64 -2.35
CA VAL A 328 -2.82 -30.33 -2.19
C VAL A 328 -3.78 -30.04 -3.35
N LEU A 329 -3.39 -30.32 -4.58
CA LEU A 329 -4.24 -30.14 -5.76
C LEU A 329 -5.47 -31.06 -5.74
N LEU A 330 -5.31 -32.31 -5.31
CA LEU A 330 -6.42 -33.25 -5.13
C LEU A 330 -7.38 -32.78 -4.04
N ALA A 331 -6.87 -32.25 -2.92
CA ALA A 331 -7.70 -31.69 -1.86
C ALA A 331 -8.49 -30.46 -2.35
N GLN A 332 -7.86 -29.56 -3.10
CA GLN A 332 -8.54 -28.41 -3.71
C GLN A 332 -9.57 -28.83 -4.77
N LEU A 333 -9.24 -29.82 -5.59
CA LEU A 333 -10.17 -30.39 -6.57
C LEU A 333 -11.37 -31.02 -5.86
N ALA A 334 -11.15 -31.84 -4.83
CA ALA A 334 -12.22 -32.44 -4.04
C ALA A 334 -13.11 -31.36 -3.40
N ALA A 335 -12.52 -30.31 -2.82
CA ALA A 335 -13.27 -29.17 -2.30
C ALA A 335 -14.10 -28.49 -3.39
N SER A 336 -13.56 -28.30 -4.60
CA SER A 336 -14.29 -27.71 -5.73
C SER A 336 -15.42 -28.61 -6.28
N LEU A 337 -15.32 -29.93 -6.09
CA LEU A 337 -16.36 -30.88 -6.46
C LEU A 337 -17.47 -30.96 -5.41
N LEU A 338 -17.11 -30.79 -4.13
CA LEU A 338 -18.03 -30.79 -3.00
C LEU A 338 -18.77 -29.44 -2.84
N SER A 339 -18.21 -28.35 -3.36
CA SER A 339 -18.91 -27.06 -3.44
C SER A 339 -20.02 -27.12 -4.50
N SER A 340 -21.27 -27.21 -4.05
CA SER A 340 -22.45 -27.27 -4.94
C SER A 340 -22.60 -25.97 -5.77
N PRO A 341 -22.92 -26.06 -7.07
CA PRO A 341 -23.06 -24.91 -7.98
C PRO A 341 -23.98 -23.79 -7.46
N GLY A 342 -25.02 -24.16 -6.71
CA GLY A 342 -26.00 -23.20 -6.18
C GLY A 342 -25.45 -22.24 -5.11
N ARG A 343 -24.34 -22.57 -4.42
CA ARG A 343 -23.74 -21.65 -3.44
C ARG A 343 -22.92 -20.55 -4.09
N ALA A 344 -22.27 -20.84 -5.21
CA ALA A 344 -21.51 -19.85 -5.97
C ALA A 344 -22.46 -18.89 -6.70
N GLU A 345 -23.52 -19.42 -7.33
CA GLU A 345 -24.54 -18.59 -8.00
C GLU A 345 -25.35 -17.75 -7.00
N MET A 346 -25.64 -18.28 -5.80
CA MET A 346 -26.29 -17.51 -4.73
C MET A 346 -25.36 -16.43 -4.16
N ALA A 347 -24.06 -16.73 -3.97
CA ALA A 347 -23.09 -15.73 -3.52
C ALA A 347 -22.90 -14.61 -4.55
N GLU A 348 -22.85 -14.95 -5.85
CA GLU A 348 -22.78 -13.99 -6.95
C GLU A 348 -24.05 -13.15 -7.05
N ARG A 349 -25.24 -13.75 -6.85
CA ARG A 349 -26.50 -13.01 -6.79
C ARG A 349 -26.56 -12.09 -5.57
N ILE A 350 -26.08 -12.54 -4.41
CA ILE A 350 -26.00 -11.71 -3.19
C ILE A 350 -25.04 -10.53 -3.43
N GLU A 351 -23.86 -10.77 -4.00
CA GLU A 351 -22.88 -9.72 -4.34
C GLU A 351 -23.44 -8.74 -5.38
N THR A 352 -24.14 -9.23 -6.40
CA THR A 352 -24.81 -8.40 -7.41
C THR A 352 -25.94 -7.58 -6.78
N LEU A 353 -26.73 -8.16 -5.88
CA LEU A 353 -27.80 -7.48 -5.16
C LEU A 353 -27.24 -6.44 -4.16
N GLU A 354 -26.16 -6.75 -3.46
CA GLU A 354 -25.46 -5.82 -2.56
C GLU A 354 -24.86 -4.66 -3.35
N THR A 355 -24.24 -4.92 -4.50
CA THR A 355 -23.68 -3.90 -5.40
C THR A 355 -24.76 -2.99 -5.99
N THR A 356 -25.90 -3.58 -6.40
CA THR A 356 -27.04 -2.83 -6.95
C THR A 356 -27.71 -1.98 -5.86
N ARG A 357 -27.81 -2.51 -4.63
CA ARG A 357 -28.39 -1.79 -3.48
C ARG A 357 -27.46 -0.67 -3.00
N ALA A 358 -26.14 -0.88 -3.00
CA ALA A 358 -25.17 0.16 -2.71
C ALA A 358 -25.24 1.30 -3.72
N GLY A 359 -25.32 0.99 -5.03
CA GLY A 359 -25.49 2.00 -6.08
C GLY A 359 -26.82 2.77 -5.98
N ALA A 360 -27.91 2.11 -5.56
CA ALA A 360 -29.19 2.77 -5.33
C ALA A 360 -29.17 3.70 -4.11
N VAL A 361 -28.49 3.31 -3.03
CA VAL A 361 -28.32 4.15 -1.83
C VAL A 361 -27.40 5.34 -2.11
N ASP A 362 -26.33 5.16 -2.86
CA ASP A 362 -25.40 6.24 -3.25
C ASP A 362 -26.09 7.30 -4.15
N ALA A 363 -26.95 6.85 -5.07
CA ALA A 363 -27.78 7.74 -5.87
C ALA A 363 -28.77 8.54 -5.00
N GLN A 364 -29.37 7.90 -3.99
CA GLN A 364 -30.26 8.55 -3.05
C GLN A 364 -29.54 9.58 -2.18
N GLU A 365 -28.35 9.27 -1.68
CA GLU A 365 -27.55 10.19 -0.85
C GLU A 365 -27.11 11.42 -1.67
N THR A 366 -26.79 11.22 -2.95
CA THR A 366 -26.45 12.31 -3.88
C THR A 366 -27.63 13.25 -4.13
N GLU A 367 -28.83 12.70 -4.34
CA GLU A 367 -30.05 13.51 -4.50
C GLU A 367 -30.45 14.21 -3.20
N LEU A 368 -30.30 13.57 -2.04
CA LEU A 368 -30.56 14.23 -0.74
C LEU A 368 -29.63 15.42 -0.50
N ARG A 369 -28.32 15.28 -0.78
CA ARG A 369 -27.37 16.39 -0.68
C ARG A 369 -27.68 17.52 -1.66
N ARG A 370 -28.20 17.19 -2.85
CA ARG A 370 -28.63 18.19 -3.83
C ARG A 370 -29.86 18.95 -3.32
N ILE A 371 -30.87 18.25 -2.83
CA ILE A 371 -32.07 18.85 -2.24
C ILE A 371 -31.71 19.73 -1.03
N GLU A 372 -30.81 19.26 -0.17
CA GLU A 372 -30.32 20.03 0.98
C GLU A 372 -29.64 21.34 0.52
N ARG A 373 -28.79 21.27 -0.49
CA ARG A 373 -28.11 22.45 -1.05
C ARG A 373 -29.09 23.43 -1.69
N ASP A 374 -29.99 22.94 -2.54
CA ASP A 374 -31.00 23.78 -3.20
C ASP A 374 -31.93 24.43 -2.16
N LEU A 375 -32.27 23.71 -1.10
CA LEU A 375 -33.05 24.21 0.02
C LEU A 375 -32.30 25.28 0.81
N HIS A 376 -31.03 25.03 1.12
CA HIS A 376 -30.18 25.95 1.87
C HIS A 376 -29.95 27.25 1.09
N ASP A 377 -29.58 27.15 -0.18
CA ASP A 377 -29.30 28.30 -1.04
C ASP A 377 -30.59 29.11 -1.31
N GLY A 378 -31.72 28.43 -1.55
CA GLY A 378 -33.03 29.08 -1.72
C GLY A 378 -33.53 29.75 -0.44
N ALA A 379 -33.34 29.12 0.73
CA ALA A 379 -33.73 29.70 2.01
C ALA A 379 -32.88 30.93 2.35
N GLN A 380 -31.57 30.89 2.12
CA GLN A 380 -30.67 32.01 2.37
C GLN A 380 -31.01 33.22 1.51
N ALA A 381 -31.19 33.04 0.20
CA ALA A 381 -31.55 34.15 -0.71
C ALA A 381 -32.85 34.86 -0.28
N ARG A 382 -33.85 34.09 0.15
CA ARG A 382 -35.14 34.63 0.60
C ARG A 382 -35.08 35.33 1.96
N LEU A 383 -34.35 34.78 2.93
CA LEU A 383 -34.16 35.42 4.23
C LEU A 383 -33.40 36.74 4.11
N VAL A 384 -32.43 36.80 3.20
CA VAL A 384 -31.68 38.01 2.88
C VAL A 384 -32.60 39.05 2.22
N ALA A 385 -33.42 38.66 1.24
CA ALA A 385 -34.41 39.56 0.62
C ALA A 385 -35.44 40.07 1.65
N LEU A 386 -35.95 39.20 2.51
CA LEU A 386 -36.88 39.57 3.58
C LEU A 386 -36.25 40.57 4.55
N GLY A 387 -35.01 40.32 4.99
CA GLY A 387 -34.27 41.23 5.86
C GLY A 387 -34.02 42.60 5.22
N MET A 388 -33.75 42.65 3.91
CA MET A 388 -33.60 43.90 3.17
C MET A 388 -34.92 44.68 3.07
N SER A 389 -36.03 44.03 2.71
CA SER A 389 -37.34 44.69 2.65
C SER A 389 -37.78 45.23 4.00
N LEU A 390 -37.52 44.49 5.09
CA LEU A 390 -37.79 44.94 6.46
C LEU A 390 -36.90 46.13 6.85
N GLY A 391 -35.60 46.08 6.57
CA GLY A 391 -34.69 47.19 6.86
C GLY A 391 -35.01 48.47 6.08
N MET A 392 -35.44 48.35 4.82
CA MET A 392 -35.90 49.49 4.02
C MET A 392 -37.23 50.05 4.53
N ALA A 393 -38.14 49.19 5.00
CA ALA A 393 -39.40 49.62 5.61
C ALA A 393 -39.16 50.39 6.92
N GLU A 394 -38.22 49.94 7.76
CA GLU A 394 -37.82 50.63 9.00
C GLU A 394 -37.25 52.03 8.73
N GLN A 395 -36.40 52.18 7.70
CA GLN A 395 -35.84 53.47 7.31
C GLN A 395 -36.91 54.45 6.80
N LYS A 396 -37.92 53.95 6.08
CA LYS A 396 -39.00 54.77 5.51
C LYS A 396 -40.12 55.08 6.50
N LEU A 397 -40.15 54.44 7.67
CA LEU A 397 -41.28 54.53 8.59
C LEU A 397 -41.60 55.95 9.07
N ALA A 398 -40.57 56.80 9.19
CA ALA A 398 -40.72 58.19 9.63
C ALA A 398 -41.08 59.16 8.48
N ASP A 399 -40.51 58.95 7.29
CA ASP A 399 -40.56 59.92 6.18
C ASP A 399 -41.59 59.56 5.10
N ASP A 400 -41.88 58.26 4.92
CA ASP A 400 -42.81 57.71 3.93
C ASP A 400 -43.54 56.48 4.49
N PRO A 401 -44.56 56.69 5.36
CA PRO A 401 -45.29 55.60 6.00
C PRO A 401 -46.04 54.70 5.01
N GLN A 402 -46.44 55.25 3.85
CA GLN A 402 -47.14 54.49 2.82
C GLN A 402 -46.19 53.54 2.10
N GLY A 403 -45.01 54.02 1.68
CA GLY A 403 -43.97 53.17 1.09
C GLY A 403 -43.40 52.13 2.07
N ALA A 404 -43.33 52.44 3.37
CA ALA A 404 -43.01 51.46 4.41
C ALA A 404 -44.07 50.36 4.50
N GLY A 405 -45.35 50.72 4.38
CA GLY A 405 -46.48 49.77 4.37
C GLY A 405 -46.44 48.81 3.19
N GLU A 406 -46.06 49.28 2.00
CA GLU A 406 -45.90 48.45 0.80
C GLU A 406 -44.77 47.43 0.95
N LEU A 407 -43.61 47.85 1.47
CA LEU A 407 -42.47 46.97 1.73
C LEU A 407 -42.78 45.91 2.80
N LEU A 408 -43.56 46.25 3.83
CA LEU A 408 -44.03 45.28 4.83
C LEU A 408 -45.01 44.27 4.24
N ALA A 409 -45.88 44.69 3.31
CA ALA A 409 -46.78 43.79 2.61
C ALA A 409 -46.01 42.82 1.70
N GLU A 410 -45.00 43.30 0.98
CA GLU A 410 -44.11 42.48 0.16
C GLU A 410 -43.33 41.46 0.99
N ALA A 411 -42.75 41.90 2.12
CA ALA A 411 -42.08 41.04 3.08
C ALA A 411 -43.01 39.91 3.60
N ARG A 412 -44.26 40.25 3.95
CA ARG A 412 -45.25 39.27 4.42
C ARG A 412 -45.60 38.24 3.33
N ILE A 413 -45.85 38.68 2.10
CA ILE A 413 -46.15 37.79 0.97
C ILE A 413 -44.95 36.86 0.69
N GLY A 414 -43.73 37.39 0.70
CA GLY A 414 -42.50 36.61 0.53
C GLY A 414 -42.33 35.53 1.60
N ALA A 415 -42.59 35.85 2.86
CA ALA A 415 -42.54 34.88 3.97
C ALA A 415 -43.59 33.77 3.84
N GLU A 416 -44.83 34.11 3.44
CA GLU A 416 -45.88 33.11 3.22
C GLU A 416 -45.56 32.18 2.05
N HIS A 417 -44.98 32.70 0.96
CA HIS A 417 -44.54 31.89 -0.18
C HIS A 417 -43.44 30.90 0.23
N ALA A 418 -42.42 31.36 0.96
CA ALA A 418 -41.34 30.51 1.46
C ALA A 418 -41.87 29.39 2.37
N LEU A 419 -42.80 29.70 3.28
CA LEU A 419 -43.42 28.70 4.17
C LEU A 419 -44.23 27.65 3.40
N ARG A 420 -44.92 28.04 2.32
CA ARG A 420 -45.65 27.10 1.45
C ARG A 420 -44.70 26.15 0.74
N GLU A 421 -43.65 26.66 0.11
CA GLU A 421 -42.63 25.83 -0.57
C GLU A 421 -41.95 24.83 0.38
N LEU A 422 -41.54 25.28 1.57
CA LEU A 422 -40.95 24.40 2.59
C LEU A 422 -41.91 23.28 3.01
N ARG A 423 -43.20 23.60 3.14
CA ARG A 423 -44.23 22.65 3.54
C ARG A 423 -44.53 21.65 2.42
N ASP A 424 -44.47 22.07 1.16
CA ASP A 424 -44.63 21.19 0.00
C ASP A 424 -43.43 20.26 -0.17
N LEU A 425 -42.21 20.75 0.04
CA LEU A 425 -40.99 19.92 0.06
C LEU A 425 -41.02 18.87 1.19
N ALA A 426 -41.41 19.27 2.41
CA ALA A 426 -41.50 18.35 3.55
C ALA A 426 -42.51 17.22 3.32
N ARG A 427 -43.66 17.52 2.69
CA ARG A 427 -44.65 16.50 2.31
C ARG A 427 -44.14 15.53 1.23
N GLY A 428 -43.25 15.99 0.35
CA GLY A 428 -42.64 15.15 -0.69
C GLY A 428 -41.58 14.18 -0.16
N ILE A 429 -40.84 14.56 0.90
CA ILE A 429 -39.76 13.75 1.47
C ILE A 429 -40.27 12.72 2.49
N HIS A 430 -41.25 13.09 3.32
CA HIS A 430 -41.84 12.19 4.30
C HIS A 430 -43.36 12.21 4.21
N PRO A 431 -43.96 11.39 3.32
CA PRO A 431 -45.41 11.37 3.17
C PRO A 431 -46.04 10.81 4.45
N PRO A 432 -46.81 11.60 5.23
CA PRO A 432 -47.37 11.12 6.50
C PRO A 432 -48.32 9.93 6.29
N VAL A 433 -48.98 9.85 5.13
CA VAL A 433 -49.83 8.71 4.75
C VAL A 433 -49.02 7.41 4.60
N LEU A 434 -47.76 7.49 4.16
CA LEU A 434 -46.86 6.33 4.07
C LEU A 434 -46.46 5.83 5.45
N ALA A 435 -46.19 6.74 6.39
CA ALA A 435 -45.82 6.41 7.77
C ALA A 435 -47.00 5.83 8.56
N ASP A 436 -48.19 6.43 8.45
CA ASP A 436 -49.35 6.08 9.28
C ASP A 436 -50.20 4.93 8.71
N ARG A 437 -50.25 4.79 7.38
CA ARG A 437 -51.18 3.88 6.68
C ARG A 437 -50.50 2.95 5.67
N GLY A 438 -49.18 3.05 5.53
CA GLY A 438 -48.38 2.19 4.66
C GLY A 438 -48.48 2.52 3.17
N LEU A 439 -47.73 1.75 2.36
CA LEU A 439 -47.50 2.00 0.94
C LEU A 439 -48.77 2.06 0.09
N GLU A 440 -49.74 1.18 0.36
CA GLU A 440 -50.99 1.11 -0.39
C GLU A 440 -51.83 2.39 -0.26
N ALA A 441 -52.01 2.87 0.98
CA ALA A 441 -52.73 4.10 1.23
C ALA A 441 -52.00 5.33 0.66
N ALA A 442 -50.67 5.33 0.71
CA ALA A 442 -49.85 6.40 0.14
C ALA A 442 -49.98 6.50 -1.39
N LEU A 443 -49.89 5.36 -2.09
CA LEU A 443 -50.05 5.30 -3.55
C LEU A 443 -51.47 5.64 -3.98
N ALA A 444 -52.49 5.21 -3.24
CA ALA A 444 -53.88 5.58 -3.51
C ALA A 444 -54.13 7.09 -3.34
N SER A 445 -53.53 7.70 -2.31
CA SER A 445 -53.60 9.15 -2.09
C SER A 445 -52.88 9.97 -3.16
N LEU A 446 -51.79 9.44 -3.72
CA LEU A 446 -51.07 10.08 -4.82
C LEU A 446 -51.86 9.95 -6.14
N ALA A 447 -52.44 8.78 -6.39
CA ALA A 447 -53.29 8.55 -7.56
C ALA A 447 -54.52 9.47 -7.57
N SER A 448 -55.14 9.74 -6.42
CA SER A 448 -56.32 10.61 -6.31
C SER A 448 -56.03 12.10 -6.51
N THR A 449 -54.78 12.53 -6.33
CA THR A 449 -54.34 13.91 -6.52
C THR A 449 -53.78 14.16 -7.93
N THR A 450 -53.63 13.11 -8.74
CA THR A 450 -53.12 13.21 -10.11
C THR A 450 -54.25 13.56 -11.09
N PRO A 451 -54.08 14.54 -11.99
CA PRO A 451 -55.11 14.93 -12.96
C PRO A 451 -55.36 13.90 -14.08
N LEU A 452 -54.59 12.81 -14.11
CA LEU A 452 -54.69 11.71 -15.06
C LEU A 452 -55.48 10.55 -14.45
N ARG A 453 -56.23 9.80 -15.26
CA ARG A 453 -56.84 8.54 -14.78
C ARG A 453 -55.75 7.50 -14.54
N VAL A 454 -55.51 7.16 -13.27
CA VAL A 454 -54.54 6.14 -12.85
C VAL A 454 -55.28 4.91 -12.34
N GLY A 455 -55.02 3.74 -12.94
CA GLY A 455 -55.42 2.44 -12.38
C GLY A 455 -54.32 1.93 -11.44
N LEU A 456 -54.65 1.66 -10.19
CA LEU A 456 -53.70 1.17 -9.18
C LEU A 456 -53.95 -0.31 -8.89
N SER A 457 -52.92 -1.13 -9.05
CA SER A 457 -52.90 -2.54 -8.65
C SER A 457 -51.61 -2.79 -7.86
N ILE A 458 -51.73 -3.40 -6.68
CA ILE A 458 -50.63 -3.60 -5.76
C ILE A 458 -50.57 -5.08 -5.38
N ASP A 459 -49.43 -5.70 -5.66
CA ASP A 459 -49.10 -7.08 -5.24
C ASP A 459 -47.68 -7.08 -4.68
N VAL A 460 -47.55 -7.27 -3.35
CA VAL A 460 -46.25 -7.22 -2.67
C VAL A 460 -46.19 -8.35 -1.62
N SER A 461 -45.37 -9.37 -1.88
CA SER A 461 -45.10 -10.45 -0.94
C SER A 461 -43.68 -10.99 -1.08
N PRO A 462 -42.84 -11.01 -0.02
CA PRO A 462 -43.08 -10.51 1.34
C PRO A 462 -42.86 -8.99 1.45
N ARG A 463 -43.42 -8.39 2.50
CA ARG A 463 -43.31 -6.96 2.79
C ARG A 463 -41.84 -6.60 3.10
N PRO A 464 -41.20 -5.67 2.38
CA PRO A 464 -39.87 -5.18 2.76
C PRO A 464 -39.94 -4.51 4.13
N ALA A 465 -38.92 -4.73 4.96
CA ALA A 465 -38.81 -4.08 6.27
C ALA A 465 -38.76 -2.55 6.12
N PRO A 466 -39.31 -1.80 7.09
CA PRO A 466 -39.38 -0.33 7.05
C PRO A 466 -38.02 0.35 6.90
#